data_AF-A0A537TUG3-F1
#
_entry.id   AF-A0A537TUG3-F1
#
_cell.length_a   1.000
_cell.length_b   1.000
_cell.length_c   1.000
_cell.angle_alpha   90.00
_cell.angle_beta   90.00
_cell.angle_gamma   90.00
#
_symmetry.space_group_name_H-M   'P 1'
#
loop_
_entity.id
_entity.type
_entity.pdbx_description
1 polymer ?
#
loop_
_entity_poly.entity_id
_entity_poly.type
_entity_poly.pdbx_seq_one_letter_code
_entity_poly.pdbx_strand_id
1 'polypeptide(L)'
;MIEYVRNVLGYRDADHQESSPEATQLAVTALACSLVGQSHTVRFRPGSRLAEIYGTHEADEGYFCNYGIAPDFEALLESSGLTISATDEGT
;
A
#
# COMPACT_ATOMS: atom_id res chain seq x y z
N MET A 1 -0.77 7.22 3.34
CA MET A 1 -2.00 6.41 3.18
C MET A 1 -2.91 6.54 4.39
N ILE A 2 -2.47 6.21 5.63
CA ILE A 2 -3.32 6.28 6.84
C ILE A 2 -4.04 7.63 6.98
N GLU A 3 -3.35 8.75 6.71
CA GLU A 3 -3.94 10.09 6.73
C GLU A 3 -5.14 10.23 5.77
N TYR A 4 -5.09 9.60 4.60
CA TYR A 4 -6.19 9.59 3.64
C TYR A 4 -7.36 8.76 4.16
N VAL A 5 -7.07 7.60 4.75
CA VAL A 5 -8.07 6.75 5.41
C VAL A 5 -8.78 7.50 6.54
N ARG A 6 -8.05 8.25 7.35
CA ARG A 6 -8.60 9.05 8.45
C ARG A 6 -9.50 10.18 7.97
N ASN A 7 -9.01 10.97 7.01
CA ASN A 7 -9.62 12.26 6.71
C ASN A 7 -10.54 12.25 5.48
N VAL A 8 -10.27 11.39 4.51
CA VAL A 8 -11.07 11.31 3.28
C VAL A 8 -12.09 10.17 3.37
N LEU A 9 -11.68 9.00 3.87
CA LEU A 9 -12.60 7.87 4.06
C LEU A 9 -13.39 7.95 5.38
N GLY A 10 -12.96 8.78 6.32
CA GLY A 10 -13.67 9.03 7.58
C GLY A 10 -13.38 8.03 8.71
N TYR A 11 -12.43 7.10 8.52
CA TYR A 11 -12.02 6.16 9.56
C TYR A 11 -11.01 6.83 10.51
N ARG A 12 -11.51 7.75 11.33
CA ARG A 12 -10.68 8.64 12.17
C ARG A 12 -9.71 7.90 13.09
N ASP A 13 -10.11 6.73 13.58
CA ASP A 13 -9.32 5.89 14.49
C ASP A 13 -8.50 4.83 13.75
N ALA A 14 -8.41 4.90 12.41
CA ALA A 14 -7.57 3.99 11.63
C ALA A 14 -6.09 4.19 11.96
N ASP A 15 -5.33 3.11 12.18
CA ASP A 15 -3.92 3.20 12.55
C ASP A 15 -3.06 2.08 11.93
N HIS A 16 -1.77 2.12 12.24
CA HIS A 16 -0.75 1.15 11.88
C HIS A 16 -0.57 0.13 13.02
N GLN A 17 -0.58 -1.16 12.69
CA GLN A 17 -0.47 -2.22 13.70
C GLN A 17 0.83 -2.15 14.52
N GLU A 18 1.95 -1.76 13.90
CA GLU A 18 3.22 -1.60 14.61
C GLU A 18 3.18 -0.59 15.76
N SER A 19 2.55 0.57 15.56
CA SER A 19 2.50 1.65 16.56
C SER A 19 1.28 1.56 17.48
N SER A 20 0.21 0.94 17.02
CA SER A 20 -1.07 0.86 17.75
C SER A 20 -1.73 -0.50 17.49
N PRO A 21 -1.18 -1.60 18.04
CA PRO A 21 -1.66 -2.95 17.76
C PRO A 21 -3.11 -3.20 18.21
N GLU A 22 -3.57 -2.44 19.20
CA GLU A 22 -4.93 -2.53 19.75
C GLU A 22 -5.94 -1.61 19.04
N ALA A 23 -5.53 -0.89 17.99
CA ALA A 23 -6.45 -0.03 17.25
C ALA A 23 -7.56 -0.87 16.60
N THR A 24 -8.80 -0.39 16.72
CA THR A 24 -9.98 -1.12 16.22
C THR A 24 -10.05 -1.12 14.69
N GLN A 25 -9.38 -0.17 14.03
CA GLN A 25 -9.32 -0.04 12.59
C GLN A 25 -7.84 -0.05 12.19
N LEU A 26 -7.35 -1.14 11.63
CA LEU A 26 -5.96 -1.25 11.19
C LEU A 26 -5.89 -1.06 9.68
N ALA A 27 -5.44 0.12 9.24
CA ALA A 27 -5.24 0.41 7.83
C ALA A 27 -3.93 -0.17 7.28
N VAL A 28 -2.97 -0.43 8.17
CA VAL A 28 -1.70 -1.09 7.86
C VAL A 28 -1.48 -2.23 8.85
N THR A 29 -1.31 -3.44 8.33
CA THR A 29 -1.16 -4.67 9.12
C THR A 29 0.13 -5.40 8.77
N ALA A 30 0.59 -6.26 9.68
CA ALA A 30 1.75 -7.10 9.46
C ALA A 30 1.52 -8.01 8.25
N LEU A 31 2.53 -8.11 7.39
CA LEU A 31 2.52 -9.04 6.26
C LEU A 31 2.65 -10.47 6.78
N ALA A 32 1.96 -11.41 6.13
CA ALA A 32 2.12 -12.83 6.43
C ALA A 32 3.55 -13.32 6.18
N CYS A 33 4.26 -12.69 5.24
CA CYS A 33 5.67 -12.90 4.97
C CYS A 33 6.40 -11.55 4.91
N SER A 34 7.49 -11.43 5.66
CA SER A 34 8.36 -10.25 5.61
C SER A 34 8.96 -10.07 4.22
N LEU A 35 8.92 -8.85 3.68
CA LEU A 35 9.59 -8.52 2.42
C LEU A 35 11.00 -7.95 2.63
N VAL A 36 11.50 -7.92 3.87
CA VAL A 36 12.82 -7.37 4.19
C VAL A 36 13.91 -8.12 3.42
N GLY A 37 14.67 -7.37 2.62
CA GLY A 37 15.78 -7.91 1.82
C GLY A 37 15.33 -8.65 0.56
N GLN A 38 14.03 -8.64 0.23
CA GLN A 38 13.51 -9.18 -1.02
C GLN A 38 13.53 -8.13 -2.13
N SER A 39 13.66 -8.58 -3.38
CA SER A 39 13.49 -7.75 -4.57
C SER A 39 12.42 -8.37 -5.45
N HIS A 40 11.43 -7.58 -5.82
CA HIS A 40 10.27 -8.03 -6.59
C HIS A 40 10.07 -7.11 -7.79
N THR A 41 9.52 -7.65 -8.87
CA THR A 41 9.09 -6.86 -10.01
C THR A 41 7.80 -6.13 -9.68
N VAL A 42 7.85 -4.81 -9.68
CA VAL A 42 6.71 -3.93 -9.46
C VAL A 42 6.15 -3.51 -10.81
N ARG A 43 4.86 -3.76 -11.04
CA ARG A 43 4.16 -3.39 -12.27
C ARG A 43 3.47 -2.05 -12.09
N PHE A 44 3.72 -1.12 -13.00
CA PHE A 44 3.15 0.22 -12.98
C PHE A 44 1.88 0.30 -13.82
N ARG A 45 0.85 0.94 -13.26
CA ARG A 45 -0.40 1.20 -13.97
C ARG A 45 -0.12 2.06 -15.21
N PRO A 46 -0.59 1.66 -16.41
CA PRO A 46 -0.44 2.46 -17.63
C PRO A 46 -1.03 3.86 -17.47
N GLY A 47 -0.30 4.87 -17.95
CA GLY A 47 -0.69 6.28 -17.83
C GLY A 47 -0.53 6.88 -16.43
N SER A 48 0.01 6.12 -15.45
CA SER A 48 0.38 6.69 -14.15
C SER A 48 1.60 7.59 -14.28
N ARG A 49 1.69 8.57 -13.38
CA ARG A 49 2.88 9.43 -13.25
C ARG A 49 4.15 8.61 -12.95
N LEU A 50 4.01 7.47 -12.28
CA LEU A 50 5.15 6.58 -11.98
C LEU A 50 5.71 5.97 -13.27
N ALA A 51 4.85 5.44 -14.15
CA ALA A 51 5.26 4.92 -15.45
C ALA A 51 5.91 6.02 -16.33
N GLU A 52 5.41 7.25 -16.27
CA GLU A 52 6.00 8.39 -16.97
C GLU A 52 7.41 8.73 -16.44
N ILE A 53 7.59 8.76 -15.12
CA ILE A 53 8.88 9.06 -14.48
C ILE A 53 9.92 7.99 -14.80
N TYR A 54 9.54 6.72 -14.72
CA TYR A 54 10.45 5.59 -14.98
C TYR A 54 10.70 5.36 -16.49
N GLY A 55 9.80 5.81 -17.37
CA GLY A 55 9.88 5.54 -18.81
C GLY A 55 9.67 4.07 -19.19
N THR A 56 9.17 3.26 -18.25
CA THR A 56 8.87 1.83 -18.39
C THR A 56 7.58 1.50 -17.61
N HIS A 57 7.04 0.29 -17.79
CA HIS A 57 5.84 -0.20 -17.11
C HIS A 57 6.15 -1.13 -15.93
N GLU A 58 7.42 -1.42 -15.66
CA GLU A 58 7.85 -2.22 -14.51
C GLU A 58 9.28 -1.90 -14.13
N ALA A 59 9.62 -2.16 -12.86
CA ALA A 59 10.98 -2.11 -12.34
C ALA A 59 11.15 -3.16 -11.23
N ASP A 60 12.38 -3.62 -11.02
CA ASP A 60 12.72 -4.45 -9.86
C ASP A 60 13.07 -3.53 -8.69
N GLU A 61 12.30 -3.62 -7.60
CA GLU A 61 12.46 -2.77 -6.43
C GLU A 61 12.79 -3.60 -5.19
N GLY A 62 13.68 -3.06 -4.35
CA GLY A 62 14.07 -3.68 -3.09
C GLY A 62 13.14 -3.29 -1.95
N TYR A 63 12.73 -4.27 -1.14
CA TYR A 63 11.83 -4.07 -0.02
C TYR A 63 12.57 -4.14 1.32
N PHE A 64 12.16 -3.25 2.25
CA PHE A 64 12.60 -3.25 3.64
C PHE A 64 11.41 -3.02 4.57
N CYS A 65 10.33 -3.78 4.39
CA CYS A 65 9.10 -3.64 5.15
C CYS A 65 8.57 -4.99 5.68
N ASN A 66 7.87 -4.91 6.82
CA ASN A 66 7.16 -6.03 7.45
C ASN A 66 5.64 -5.81 7.48
N TYR A 67 5.17 -4.66 6.97
CA TYR A 67 3.79 -4.22 7.05
C TYR A 67 3.33 -3.71 5.69
N GLY A 68 2.05 -3.89 5.41
CA GLY A 68 1.41 -3.50 4.16
C GLY A 68 -0.02 -3.01 4.39
N ILE A 69 -0.64 -2.52 3.31
CA ILE A 69 -2.03 -2.09 3.34
C ILE A 69 -2.89 -3.27 3.78
N ALA A 70 -3.78 -3.06 4.75
CA ALA A 70 -4.71 -4.09 5.14
C ALA A 70 -5.69 -4.39 3.98
N PRO A 71 -5.98 -5.66 3.66
CA PRO A 71 -6.82 -6.02 2.51
C PRO A 71 -8.18 -5.32 2.48
N ASP A 72 -8.80 -5.13 3.65
CA ASP A 72 -10.09 -4.44 3.79
C ASP A 72 -10.05 -2.97 3.35
N PHE A 73 -8.88 -2.32 3.42
CA PHE A 73 -8.70 -0.94 3.01
C PHE A 73 -8.26 -0.77 1.56
N GLU A 74 -7.72 -1.81 0.91
CA GLU A 74 -7.25 -1.70 -0.46
C GLU A 74 -8.38 -1.34 -1.45
N ALA A 75 -9.48 -2.10 -1.41
CA ALA A 75 -10.66 -1.83 -2.24
C ALA A 75 -11.32 -0.47 -1.92
N LEU A 76 -11.28 -0.07 -0.64
CA LEU A 76 -11.80 1.24 -0.22
C LEU A 76 -10.95 2.39 -0.77
N LEU A 77 -9.62 2.25 -0.78
CA LEU A 77 -8.73 3.24 -1.35
C LEU A 77 -8.98 3.42 -2.85
N GLU A 78 -9.06 2.32 -3.61
CA GLU A 78 -9.31 2.41 -5.06
C GLU A 78 -10.64 3.09 -5.40
N SER A 79 -11.69 2.79 -4.65
CA SER A 79 -13.03 3.35 -4.90
C SER A 79 -13.20 4.82 -4.47
N SER A 80 -12.25 5.36 -3.70
CA SER A 80 -12.34 6.70 -3.09
C SER A 80 -11.69 7.83 -3.90
N GLY A 81 -11.02 7.48 -5.00
CA GLY A 81 -10.27 8.42 -5.83
C GLY A 81 -8.77 8.46 -5.54
N LEU A 82 -8.28 7.74 -4.53
CA LEU A 82 -6.86 7.42 -4.43
C LEU A 82 -6.54 6.25 -5.36
N THR A 83 -5.65 6.48 -6.33
CA THR A 83 -5.30 5.45 -7.33
C THR A 83 -4.10 4.63 -6.86
N ILE A 84 -4.24 3.30 -6.85
CA ILE A 84 -3.10 2.40 -6.79
C ILE A 84 -2.38 2.47 -8.15
N SER A 85 -1.19 3.07 -8.15
CA SER A 85 -0.39 3.29 -9.36
C SER A 85 0.57 2.16 -9.67
N ALA A 86 0.77 1.23 -8.75
CA ALA A 86 1.65 0.08 -8.92
C ALA A 86 1.30 -1.05 -7.95
N THR A 87 1.56 -2.29 -8.36
CA THR A 87 1.39 -3.51 -7.57
C THR A 87 2.53 -4.49 -7.87
N ASP A 88 2.87 -5.37 -6.92
CA ASP A 88 3.72 -6.54 -7.17
C ASP A 88 2.86 -7.83 -7.16
N GLU A 89 3.46 -8.98 -7.43
CA GLU A 89 2.73 -10.27 -7.43
C GLU A 89 2.45 -10.83 -6.02
N GLY A 90 2.87 -10.13 -4.96
CA GLY A 90 2.72 -10.53 -3.56
C GLY A 90 1.62 -9.77 -2.79
N THR A 91 0.86 -8.89 -3.45
CA THR A 91 -0.25 -8.13 -2.87
C THR A 91 -1.58 -8.47 -3.53
#